data_AF-A0A925YTH9-F1
#
_entry.id   AF-A0A925YTH9-F1
#
_cell.length_a   1.000
_cell.length_b   1.000
_cell.length_c   1.000
_cell.angle_alpha   90.00
_cell.angle_beta   90.00
_cell.angle_gamma   90.00
#
_symmetry.space_group_name_H-M   'P 1'
#
loop_
_entity.id
_entity.type
_entity.pdbx_description
1 polymer ?
#
loop_
_entity_poly.entity_id
_entity_poly.type
_entity_poly.pdbx_seq_one_letter_code
_entity_poly.pdbx_strand_id
1 'polypeptide(L)'
;MDTISRENNTSYLPIFGVAVGVIALILAGVALKKISTVGESIATQETKLTEISSSVESVRGEISNASREASAARAASTKLAGEVNSAFSEVANQLGAVRGDVLKIQEAQKAPVKAPAGAAKGPVVAGPNEYIVKSGDGGSKIAKANGVSIADLTAVNPGIDWTKLKPGQKIKLPVKK
;
A
#
# COMPACT_ATOMS: atom_id res chain seq x y z
N MET A 1 -6.19 -14.90 126.87
CA MET A 1 -6.48 -14.03 125.71
C MET A 1 -5.28 -13.13 125.55
N ASP A 2 -4.50 -13.31 124.50
CA ASP A 2 -4.13 -12.24 123.58
C ASP A 2 -3.23 -12.80 122.48
N THR A 3 -3.83 -12.90 121.31
CA THR A 3 -3.17 -13.23 120.05
C THR A 3 -2.42 -11.99 119.59
N ILE A 4 -1.13 -11.86 119.91
CA ILE A 4 -0.29 -10.84 119.28
C ILE A 4 0.35 -11.45 118.04
N SER A 5 -0.36 -11.27 116.94
CA SER A 5 0.13 -11.39 115.57
C SER A 5 1.46 -10.68 115.42
N ARG A 6 2.55 -11.44 115.20
CA ARG A 6 3.74 -10.87 114.56
C ARG A 6 3.40 -10.62 113.10
N GLU A 7 3.12 -9.37 112.80
CA GLU A 7 3.08 -8.82 111.46
C GLU A 7 4.36 -9.20 110.69
N ASN A 8 4.20 -10.16 109.78
CA ASN A 8 5.24 -10.55 108.83
C ASN A 8 5.34 -9.46 107.76
N ASN A 9 5.99 -8.36 108.09
CA ASN A 9 6.37 -7.33 107.13
C ASN A 9 7.59 -7.81 106.32
N THR A 10 7.37 -8.85 105.51
CA THR A 10 8.32 -9.27 104.48
C THR A 10 8.48 -8.08 103.54
N SER A 11 9.62 -7.39 103.63
CA SER A 11 9.86 -6.17 102.86
C SER A 11 9.92 -6.53 101.37
N TYR A 12 8.81 -6.31 100.67
CA TYR A 12 8.70 -6.58 99.23
C TYR A 12 9.38 -5.50 98.38
N LEU A 13 9.81 -4.38 98.96
CA LEU A 13 10.51 -3.28 98.27
C LEU A 13 11.67 -3.72 97.35
N PRO A 14 12.64 -4.56 97.79
CA PRO A 14 13.67 -5.08 96.91
C PRO A 14 13.12 -5.99 95.81
N ILE A 15 12.10 -6.81 96.11
CA ILE A 15 11.48 -7.73 95.14
C ILE A 15 10.70 -6.94 94.09
N PHE A 16 10.00 -5.86 94.49
CA PHE A 16 9.31 -4.93 93.60
C PHE A 16 10.29 -4.17 92.70
N GLY A 17 11.42 -3.71 93.23
CA GLY A 17 12.45 -3.04 92.43
C GLY A 17 13.05 -3.97 91.36
N VAL A 18 13.35 -5.22 91.72
CA VAL A 18 13.83 -6.23 90.77
C VAL A 18 12.75 -6.56 89.73
N ALA A 19 11.49 -6.72 90.14
CA ALA A 19 10.39 -6.99 89.22
C ALA A 19 10.19 -5.86 88.18
N VAL A 20 10.22 -4.59 88.62
CA VAL A 20 10.11 -3.43 87.73
C VAL A 20 11.32 -3.34 86.79
N GLY A 21 12.53 -3.61 87.28
CA GLY A 21 13.75 -3.63 86.45
C GLY A 21 13.71 -4.68 85.35
N VAL A 22 13.21 -5.88 85.65
CA VAL A 22 13.05 -6.96 84.65
C VAL A 22 12.01 -6.58 83.59
N ILE A 23 10.88 -5.99 83.99
CA ILE A 23 9.85 -5.52 83.05
C ILE A 23 10.41 -4.42 82.13
N ALA A 24 11.17 -3.47 82.67
CA ALA A 24 11.80 -2.41 81.88
C ALA A 24 12.79 -2.95 80.84
N LEU A 25 13.59 -3.96 81.21
CA LEU A 25 14.51 -4.63 80.28
C LEU A 25 13.78 -5.36 79.15
N ILE A 26 12.68 -6.05 79.46
CA ILE A 26 11.86 -6.73 78.44
C ILE A 26 11.26 -5.71 77.47
N LEU A 27 10.71 -4.60 77.98
CA LEU A 27 10.15 -3.53 77.14
C LEU A 27 11.23 -2.87 76.27
N ALA A 28 12.43 -2.63 76.80
CA ALA A 28 13.57 -2.12 76.04
C ALA A 28 13.97 -3.08 74.91
N GLY A 29 14.01 -4.39 75.16
CA GLY A 29 14.27 -5.40 74.14
C GLY A 29 13.23 -5.40 73.01
N VAL A 30 11.95 -5.25 73.33
CA VAL A 30 10.86 -5.15 72.34
C VAL A 30 10.97 -3.87 71.53
N ALA A 31 11.30 -2.74 72.17
CA ALA A 31 11.50 -1.46 71.49
C ALA A 31 12.69 -1.52 70.51
N LEU A 32 13.81 -2.13 70.91
CA LEU A 32 14.98 -2.33 70.05
C LEU A 32 14.67 -3.21 68.84
N LYS A 33 13.89 -4.29 69.02
CA LYS A 33 13.45 -5.14 67.89
C LYS A 33 12.60 -4.36 66.88
N LYS A 34 11.65 -3.53 67.35
CA LYS A 34 10.86 -2.66 66.46
C LYS A 34 11.72 -1.63 65.74
N ILE A 35 12.69 -1.02 66.43
CA ILE A 35 13.64 -0.07 65.82
C ILE A 35 14.44 -0.73 64.69
N SER A 36 14.89 -1.97 64.85
CA SER A 36 15.58 -2.72 63.79
C SER A 36 14.69 -2.95 62.57
N THR A 37 13.42 -3.33 62.76
CA THR A 37 12.46 -3.53 61.65
C THR A 37 12.13 -2.21 60.94
N VAL A 38 12.05 -1.11 61.69
CA VAL A 38 11.85 0.23 61.12
C VAL A 38 13.08 0.63 60.29
N GLY A 39 14.30 0.38 60.77
CA GLY A 39 15.53 0.61 60.00
C GLY A 39 15.58 -0.17 58.68
N GLU A 40 15.20 -1.45 58.70
CA GLU A 40 15.13 -2.30 57.50
C GLU A 40 14.05 -1.81 56.51
N SER A 41 12.91 -1.34 57.03
CA SER A 41 11.83 -0.75 56.22
C SER A 41 12.26 0.57 55.58
N ILE A 42 13.04 1.39 56.28
CA ILE A 42 13.58 2.66 55.77
C ILE A 42 14.60 2.39 54.66
N ALA A 43 15.54 1.45 54.86
CA ALA A 43 16.52 1.07 53.85
C ALA A 43 15.85 0.50 52.57
N THR A 44 14.78 -0.28 52.75
CA THR A 44 13.96 -0.77 51.64
C THR A 44 13.26 0.37 50.90
N GLN A 45 12.78 1.39 51.60
CA GLN A 45 12.16 2.56 50.98
C GLN A 45 13.16 3.38 50.16
N GLU A 46 14.39 3.60 50.64
CA GLU A 46 15.42 4.32 49.87
C GLU A 46 15.76 3.62 48.56
N THR A 47 15.79 2.28 48.58
CA THR A 47 16.01 1.45 47.38
C THR A 47 14.87 1.64 46.38
N LYS A 48 13.61 1.57 46.85
CA LYS A 48 12.43 1.80 46.01
C LYS A 48 12.38 3.21 45.43
N LEU A 49 12.77 4.23 46.19
CA LEU A 49 12.83 5.61 45.70
C LEU A 49 13.85 5.79 44.57
N THR A 50 14.98 5.08 44.65
CA THR A 50 16.00 5.07 43.60
C THR A 50 15.44 4.40 42.33
N GLU A 51 14.79 3.26 42.47
CA GLU A 51 14.16 2.51 41.35
C GLU A 51 13.03 3.32 40.69
N ILE A 52 12.19 3.98 41.49
CA ILE A 52 11.13 4.87 41.00
C ILE A 52 11.74 6.02 40.19
N SER A 53 12.82 6.62 40.68
CA SER A 53 13.49 7.73 39.96
C SER A 53 14.04 7.28 38.61
N SER A 54 14.66 6.10 38.54
CA SER A 54 15.11 5.50 37.27
C SER A 54 13.95 5.19 36.33
N SER A 55 12.85 4.66 36.86
CA SER A 55 11.64 4.36 36.08
C SER A 55 11.00 5.63 35.50
N VAL A 56 10.96 6.71 36.28
CA VAL A 56 10.42 8.02 35.83
C VAL A 56 11.25 8.61 34.70
N GLU A 57 12.58 8.52 34.77
CA GLU A 57 13.45 9.02 33.70
C GLU A 57 13.29 8.20 32.40
N SER A 58 13.16 6.88 32.52
CA SER A 58 12.86 6.00 31.38
C SER A 58 11.52 6.36 30.74
N VAL A 59 10.46 6.49 31.55
CA VAL A 59 9.13 6.86 31.08
C VAL A 59 9.15 8.23 30.40
N ARG A 60 9.91 9.19 30.92
CA ARG A 60 10.07 10.52 30.29
C ARG A 60 10.76 10.41 28.93
N GLY A 61 11.77 9.55 28.80
CA GLY A 61 12.43 9.25 27.53
C GLY A 61 11.48 8.64 26.51
N GLU A 62 10.71 7.62 26.91
CA GLU A 62 9.69 6.98 26.06
C GLU A 62 8.62 7.98 25.60
N ILE A 63 8.11 8.82 26.51
CA ILE A 63 7.14 9.87 26.18
C ILE A 63 7.73 10.86 25.16
N SER A 64 9.00 11.24 25.31
CA SER A 64 9.65 12.13 24.35
C SER A 64 9.74 11.48 22.96
N ASN A 65 10.11 10.21 22.89
CA ASN A 65 10.18 9.47 21.63
C ASN A 65 8.80 9.31 20.98
N ALA A 66 7.79 8.91 21.77
CA ALA A 66 6.41 8.80 21.31
C ALA A 66 5.86 10.14 20.82
N SER A 67 6.22 11.26 21.47
CA SER A 67 5.79 12.59 21.02
C SER A 67 6.39 12.98 19.67
N ARG A 68 7.66 12.65 19.44
CA ARG A 68 8.34 12.88 18.16
C ARG A 68 7.72 12.03 17.06
N GLU A 69 7.48 10.75 17.33
CA GLU A 69 6.82 9.84 16.39
C GLU A 69 5.40 10.30 16.06
N ALA A 70 4.61 10.70 17.06
CA ALA A 70 3.28 11.24 16.85
C ALA A 70 3.29 12.54 16.03
N SER A 71 4.29 13.41 16.24
CA SER A 71 4.45 14.63 15.44
C SER A 71 4.84 14.32 13.99
N ALA A 72 5.72 13.34 13.77
CA ALA A 72 6.11 12.88 12.44
C ALA A 72 4.95 12.22 11.71
N ALA A 73 4.17 11.37 12.40
CA ALA A 73 2.98 10.73 11.85
C ALA A 73 1.93 11.76 11.40
N ARG A 74 1.68 12.79 12.22
CA ARG A 74 0.78 13.90 11.84
C ARG A 74 1.29 14.65 10.60
N ALA A 75 2.59 14.94 10.54
CA ALA A 75 3.18 15.60 9.38
C ALA A 75 3.07 14.75 8.11
N ALA A 76 3.30 13.44 8.22
CA ALA A 76 3.15 12.49 7.12
C ALA A 76 1.69 12.43 6.62
N SER A 77 0.71 12.39 7.52
CA SER A 77 -0.72 12.42 7.15
C SER A 77 -1.11 13.70 6.40
N THR A 78 -0.65 14.87 6.87
CA THR A 78 -0.91 16.15 6.19
C THR A 78 -0.25 16.21 4.82
N LYS A 79 0.99 15.72 4.71
CA LYS A 79 1.72 15.66 3.44
C LYS A 79 1.00 14.74 2.45
N LEU A 80 0.61 13.54 2.89
CA LEU A 80 -0.12 12.57 2.08
C LEU A 80 -1.45 13.15 1.58
N ALA A 81 -2.19 13.84 2.45
CA ALA A 81 -3.44 14.50 2.05
C ALA A 81 -3.20 15.55 0.96
N GLY A 82 -2.12 16.33 1.06
CA GLY A 82 -1.71 17.28 0.02
C GLY A 82 -1.35 16.60 -1.30
N GLU A 83 -0.52 15.56 -1.24
CA GLU A 83 -0.11 14.78 -2.42
C GLU A 83 -1.29 14.12 -3.12
N VAL A 84 -2.25 13.55 -2.37
CA VAL A 84 -3.48 12.97 -2.92
C VAL A 84 -4.32 14.03 -3.63
N ASN A 85 -4.49 15.21 -3.03
CA ASN A 85 -5.26 16.29 -3.65
C ASN A 85 -4.60 16.81 -4.94
N SER A 86 -3.26 16.91 -4.95
CA SER A 86 -2.48 17.27 -6.14
C SER A 86 -2.59 16.20 -7.22
N ALA A 87 -2.43 14.91 -6.87
CA ALA A 87 -2.54 13.80 -7.81
C ALA A 87 -3.96 13.72 -8.42
N PHE A 88 -5.01 13.96 -7.63
CA PHE A 88 -6.37 13.99 -8.15
C PHE A 88 -6.58 15.13 -9.16
N SER A 89 -6.00 16.30 -8.89
CA SER A 89 -6.06 17.46 -9.81
C SER A 89 -5.30 17.19 -11.12
N GLU A 90 -4.15 16.53 -11.04
CA GLU A 90 -3.37 16.06 -12.21
C GLU A 90 -4.20 15.10 -13.07
N VAL A 91 -4.80 14.08 -12.44
CA VAL A 91 -5.66 13.10 -13.13
C VAL A 91 -6.87 13.78 -13.78
N ALA A 92 -7.49 14.75 -13.11
CA ALA A 92 -8.60 15.51 -13.66
C ALA A 92 -8.18 16.30 -14.92
N ASN A 93 -7.00 16.93 -14.90
CA ASN A 93 -6.46 17.64 -16.06
C ASN A 93 -6.15 16.70 -17.23
N GLN A 94 -5.52 15.55 -16.96
CA GLN A 94 -5.23 14.54 -17.98
C GLN A 94 -6.52 13.99 -18.60
N LEU A 95 -7.53 13.71 -17.78
CA LEU A 95 -8.83 13.24 -18.27
C LEU A 95 -9.52 14.31 -19.14
N GLY A 96 -9.41 15.59 -18.77
CA GLY A 96 -9.87 16.72 -19.57
C GLY A 96 -9.19 16.77 -20.94
N ALA A 97 -7.86 16.60 -20.98
CA ALA A 97 -7.08 16.57 -22.22
C ALA A 97 -7.49 15.40 -23.12
N VAL A 98 -7.56 14.18 -22.58
CA VAL A 98 -7.98 12.97 -23.30
C VAL A 98 -9.40 13.14 -23.87
N ARG A 99 -10.33 13.67 -23.06
CA ARG A 99 -11.69 13.98 -23.54
C ARG A 99 -11.66 14.97 -24.72
N GLY A 100 -10.84 16.01 -24.64
CA GLY A 100 -10.65 16.97 -25.72
C GLY A 100 -10.15 16.33 -27.01
N ASP A 101 -9.17 15.43 -26.91
CA ASP A 101 -8.62 14.75 -28.08
C ASP A 101 -9.60 13.75 -28.69
N VAL A 102 -10.38 13.04 -27.88
CA VAL A 102 -11.48 12.19 -28.36
C VAL A 102 -12.52 13.00 -29.12
N LEU A 103 -12.89 14.20 -28.63
CA LEU A 103 -13.82 15.09 -29.34
C LEU A 103 -13.25 15.55 -30.68
N LYS A 104 -11.96 15.92 -30.75
CA LYS A 104 -11.30 16.30 -32.01
C LYS A 104 -11.30 15.15 -33.03
N ILE A 105 -11.02 13.93 -32.59
CA ILE A 105 -11.07 12.74 -33.46
C ILE A 105 -12.50 12.50 -33.95
N GLN A 106 -13.50 12.68 -33.08
CA GLN A 106 -14.89 12.53 -33.45
C GLN A 106 -15.34 13.60 -34.46
N GLU A 107 -14.94 14.86 -34.28
CA GLU A 107 -15.20 15.93 -35.28
C GLU A 107 -14.49 15.66 -36.61
N ALA A 108 -13.23 15.21 -36.58
CA ALA A 108 -12.49 14.84 -37.78
C ALA A 108 -13.14 13.67 -38.55
N GLN A 109 -13.83 12.77 -37.85
CA GLN A 109 -14.62 11.69 -38.46
C GLN A 109 -16.01 12.14 -38.93
N LYS A 110 -16.58 13.19 -38.33
CA LYS A 110 -17.90 13.74 -38.71
C LYS A 110 -17.85 14.78 -39.82
N ALA A 111 -16.69 15.35 -40.12
CA ALA A 111 -16.50 16.19 -41.29
C ALA A 111 -16.82 15.37 -42.56
N PRO A 112 -17.68 15.86 -43.46
CA PRO A 112 -17.89 15.18 -44.72
C PRO A 112 -16.55 15.17 -45.43
N VAL A 113 -16.11 13.99 -45.85
CA VAL A 113 -14.99 13.88 -46.78
C VAL A 113 -15.37 14.72 -47.98
N LYS A 114 -14.83 15.93 -48.09
CA LYS A 114 -14.94 16.73 -49.31
C LYS A 114 -14.08 15.95 -50.29
N ALA A 115 -14.73 15.00 -50.97
CA ALA A 115 -14.14 14.29 -52.08
C ALA A 115 -13.49 15.35 -52.97
N PRO A 116 -12.23 15.19 -53.40
CA PRO A 116 -11.73 15.98 -54.50
C PRO A 116 -12.70 15.77 -55.65
N ALA A 117 -13.47 16.81 -55.98
CA ALA A 117 -14.26 16.86 -57.19
C ALA A 117 -13.24 16.85 -58.34
N GLY A 118 -12.97 15.66 -58.88
CA GLY A 118 -12.01 15.45 -59.95
C GLY A 118 -10.82 14.56 -59.58
N ALA A 119 -11.07 13.32 -59.18
CA ALA A 119 -10.09 12.26 -59.41
C ALA A 119 -10.63 11.34 -60.50
N ALA A 120 -10.17 11.62 -61.72
CA ALA A 120 -10.32 10.76 -62.87
C ALA A 120 -9.94 9.31 -62.51
N LYS A 121 -10.54 8.37 -63.26
CA LYS A 121 -10.16 6.96 -63.33
C LYS A 121 -8.64 6.83 -63.55
N GLY A 122 -7.87 6.82 -62.47
CA GLY A 122 -6.44 6.51 -62.48
C GLY A 122 -6.27 4.99 -62.48
N PRO A 123 -5.33 4.44 -63.26
CA PRO A 123 -5.14 2.99 -63.33
C PRO A 123 -4.69 2.50 -61.96
N VAL A 124 -5.44 1.56 -61.41
CA VAL A 124 -5.02 0.82 -60.22
C VAL A 124 -3.77 0.05 -60.63
N VAL A 125 -2.61 0.51 -60.15
CA VAL A 125 -1.32 -0.11 -60.47
C VAL A 125 -1.29 -1.47 -59.80
N ALA A 126 -1.40 -2.50 -60.63
CA ALA A 126 -1.00 -3.86 -60.31
C ALA A 126 0.43 -3.86 -59.76
N GLY A 127 0.64 -4.42 -58.57
CA GLY A 127 1.99 -4.81 -58.14
C GLY A 127 2.59 -5.82 -59.13
N PRO A 128 3.91 -6.01 -59.16
CA PRO A 128 4.53 -7.04 -59.98
C PRO A 128 3.86 -8.38 -59.66
N ASN A 129 3.12 -8.92 -60.65
CA ASN A 129 2.39 -10.19 -60.58
C ASN A 129 0.99 -10.16 -59.92
N GLU A 130 0.31 -9.02 -59.83
CA GLU A 130 -1.10 -8.99 -59.44
C GLU A 130 -1.98 -8.36 -60.53
N TYR A 131 -3.23 -8.79 -60.65
CA TYR A 131 -4.24 -8.22 -61.54
C TYR A 131 -5.50 -7.90 -60.75
N ILE A 132 -6.06 -6.70 -60.95
CA ILE A 132 -7.32 -6.30 -60.34
C ILE A 132 -8.42 -6.47 -61.37
N VAL A 133 -9.33 -7.39 -61.10
CA VAL A 133 -10.49 -7.70 -61.96
C VAL A 133 -11.29 -6.43 -62.21
N LYS A 134 -11.58 -6.14 -63.49
CA LYS A 134 -12.48 -5.06 -63.89
C LYS A 134 -13.87 -5.62 -64.22
N SER A 135 -14.87 -4.74 -64.27
CA SER A 135 -16.23 -5.15 -64.61
C SER A 135 -16.30 -5.75 -66.02
N GLY A 136 -16.81 -6.97 -66.14
CA GLY A 136 -16.92 -7.72 -67.40
C GLY A 136 -15.73 -8.63 -67.74
N ASP A 137 -14.72 -8.68 -66.87
CA ASP A 137 -13.61 -9.61 -66.99
C ASP A 137 -14.03 -11.04 -66.62
N GLY A 138 -13.47 -12.01 -67.34
CA GLY A 138 -13.56 -13.43 -67.02
C GLY A 138 -12.17 -14.04 -67.04
N GLY A 139 -11.97 -15.17 -66.36
CA GLY A 139 -10.65 -15.81 -66.24
C GLY A 139 -9.93 -15.96 -67.59
N SER A 140 -10.64 -16.38 -68.64
CA SER A 140 -10.10 -16.53 -69.99
C SER A 140 -9.69 -15.21 -70.65
N LYS A 141 -10.42 -14.12 -70.37
CA LYS A 141 -10.08 -12.78 -70.89
C LYS A 141 -8.85 -12.22 -70.16
N ILE A 142 -8.80 -12.38 -68.84
CA ILE A 142 -7.66 -11.95 -68.02
C ILE A 142 -6.40 -12.71 -68.42
N ALA A 143 -6.48 -14.04 -68.58
CA ALA A 143 -5.36 -14.87 -68.98
C ALA A 143 -4.81 -14.44 -70.35
N LYS A 144 -5.69 -14.25 -71.35
CA LYS A 144 -5.29 -13.76 -72.68
C LYS A 144 -4.71 -12.35 -72.66
N ALA A 145 -5.33 -11.43 -71.93
CA ALA A 145 -4.87 -10.04 -71.83
C ALA A 145 -3.48 -9.92 -71.18
N ASN A 146 -3.14 -10.84 -70.27
CA ASN A 146 -1.84 -10.87 -69.58
C ASN A 146 -0.86 -11.90 -70.20
N GLY A 147 -1.24 -12.58 -71.29
CA GLY A 147 -0.36 -13.52 -72.00
C GLY A 147 0.03 -14.76 -71.20
N VAL A 148 -0.83 -15.20 -70.28
CA VAL A 148 -0.63 -16.38 -69.42
C VAL A 148 -1.66 -17.47 -69.74
N SER A 149 -1.34 -18.74 -69.46
CA SER A 149 -2.31 -19.82 -69.64
C SER A 149 -3.37 -19.77 -68.52
N ILE A 150 -4.60 -20.18 -68.82
CA ILE A 150 -5.65 -20.24 -67.80
C ILE A 150 -5.33 -21.31 -66.74
N ALA A 151 -4.62 -22.37 -67.12
CA ALA A 151 -4.18 -23.42 -66.22
C ALA A 151 -3.22 -22.86 -65.16
N ASP A 152 -2.19 -22.12 -65.59
CA ASP A 152 -1.23 -21.50 -64.67
C ASP A 152 -1.91 -20.45 -63.77
N LEU A 153 -2.85 -19.68 -64.35
CA LEU A 153 -3.60 -18.68 -63.60
C LEU A 153 -4.49 -19.31 -62.52
N THR A 154 -5.13 -20.45 -62.81
CA THR A 154 -5.92 -21.21 -61.83
C THR A 154 -5.04 -21.90 -60.78
N ALA A 155 -3.86 -22.39 -61.16
CA ALA A 155 -2.92 -23.07 -60.28
C ALA A 155 -2.34 -22.12 -59.21
N VAL A 156 -2.06 -20.87 -59.58
CA VAL A 156 -1.55 -19.86 -58.65
C VAL A 156 -2.65 -19.30 -57.74
N ASN A 157 -3.92 -19.49 -58.08
CA ASN A 157 -5.06 -18.99 -57.30
C ASN A 157 -6.08 -20.11 -56.97
N PRO A 158 -5.69 -21.09 -56.14
CA PRO A 158 -6.61 -22.12 -55.68
C PRO A 158 -7.76 -21.49 -54.87
N GLY A 159 -9.00 -21.86 -55.17
CA GLY A 159 -10.19 -21.39 -54.46
C GLY A 159 -10.87 -20.15 -55.05
N ILE A 160 -10.37 -19.58 -56.15
CA ILE A 160 -11.11 -18.55 -56.91
C ILE A 160 -12.16 -19.21 -57.80
N ASP A 161 -13.41 -18.77 -57.68
CA ASP A 161 -14.47 -19.13 -58.62
C ASP A 161 -14.41 -18.23 -59.87
N TRP A 162 -13.83 -18.78 -60.93
CA TRP A 162 -13.64 -18.10 -62.22
C TRP A 162 -14.93 -17.77 -62.97
N THR A 163 -16.06 -18.35 -62.55
CA THR A 163 -17.39 -18.05 -63.09
C THR A 163 -18.08 -16.88 -62.39
N LYS A 164 -17.56 -16.46 -61.22
CA LYS A 164 -18.14 -15.42 -60.35
C LYS A 164 -17.10 -14.41 -59.88
N LEU A 165 -16.28 -13.90 -60.80
CA LEU A 165 -15.29 -12.87 -60.49
C LEU A 165 -15.96 -11.53 -60.15
N LYS A 166 -15.54 -10.90 -59.06
CA LYS A 166 -16.04 -9.58 -58.64
C LYS A 166 -15.09 -8.46 -59.08
N PRO A 167 -15.58 -7.34 -59.62
CA PRO A 167 -14.74 -6.18 -59.90
C PRO A 167 -14.03 -5.69 -58.63
N GLY A 168 -12.74 -5.39 -58.72
CA GLY A 168 -11.88 -5.04 -57.57
C GLY A 168 -11.19 -6.23 -56.90
N GLN A 169 -11.52 -7.47 -57.28
CA GLN A 169 -10.84 -8.66 -56.77
C GLN A 169 -9.40 -8.73 -57.26
N LYS A 170 -8.46 -9.02 -56.35
CA LYS A 170 -7.04 -9.22 -56.68
C LYS A 170 -6.80 -10.67 -57.07
N ILE A 171 -6.13 -10.88 -58.19
CA ILE A 171 -5.72 -12.17 -58.72
C ILE A 171 -4.21 -12.16 -58.88
N LYS A 172 -3.53 -13.21 -58.46
CA LYS A 172 -2.08 -13.36 -58.70
C LYS A 172 -1.84 -13.85 -60.12
N LEU A 173 -0.98 -13.16 -60.86
CA LEU A 173 -0.55 -13.59 -62.18
C LEU A 173 0.68 -14.51 -62.07
N PRO A 174 0.71 -15.65 -62.78
CA PRO A 174 1.91 -16.49 -62.83
C PRO A 174 3.05 -15.74 -63.54
N VAL A 175 4.29 -15.94 -63.08
CA VAL A 175 5.49 -15.46 -63.78
C VAL A 175 5.55 -16.18 -65.12
N LYS A 176 5.54 -15.45 -66.23
CA LYS A 176 5.80 -16.02 -67.54
C LYS A 176 7.24 -16.56 -67.55
N LYS A 177 7.42 -17.87 -67.72
CA LYS A 177 8.74 -18.44 -68.04
C LYS A 177 9.16 -18.04 -69.44
#